data_AF-A0A2M6ZC78-F1
#
_entry.id   AF-A0A2M6ZC78-F1
#
_cell.length_a   1.000
_cell.length_b   1.000
_cell.length_c   1.000
_cell.angle_alpha   90.00
_cell.angle_beta   90.00
_cell.angle_gamma   90.00
#
_symmetry.space_group_name_H-M   'P 1'
#
loop_
_entity.id
_entity.type
_entity.pdbx_description
1 polymer ?
#
loop_
_entity_poly.entity_id
_entity_poly.type
_entity_poly.pdbx_seq_one_letter_code
_entity_poly.pdbx_strand_id
1 'polypeptide(L)'
;MIYPVESFEAGPQSGIQPGRGCSAIPPWRDRWTFSKPSKFHLKEMAMGMMTCERLFEIFDAHADKDVLEWVGHCHDCRTPVTIRAIPQTDGVHIEGGGVYEPEPDRFYLKCDACFHKDPSLKNYQPCEVYSRVVGYLRPVAQWNDAKQEEFRDRKVFDSSLR
;
A
#
# COMPACT_ATOMS: atom_id res chain seq x y z
N MET A 1 -7.31 20.71 -32.41
CA MET A 1 -8.48 21.14 -31.60
C MET A 1 -8.11 20.94 -30.15
N ILE A 2 -7.95 22.06 -29.43
CA ILE A 2 -7.48 22.12 -28.03
C ILE A 2 -8.73 22.38 -27.19
N TYR A 3 -9.03 21.51 -26.22
CA TYR A 3 -10.10 21.76 -25.24
C TYR A 3 -9.48 22.31 -23.94
N PRO A 4 -10.05 23.36 -23.33
CA PRO A 4 -9.56 23.93 -22.08
C PRO A 4 -10.04 23.14 -20.86
N VAL A 5 -9.20 23.06 -19.82
CA VAL A 5 -9.50 22.46 -18.52
C VAL A 5 -9.95 23.59 -17.58
N GLU A 6 -11.19 23.51 -17.10
CA GLU A 6 -11.76 24.46 -16.15
C GLU A 6 -11.21 24.24 -14.73
N SER A 7 -10.77 25.33 -14.11
CA SER A 7 -10.40 25.43 -12.71
C SER A 7 -11.65 25.41 -11.83
N PHE A 8 -11.65 24.61 -10.76
CA PHE A 8 -12.68 24.65 -9.73
C PHE A 8 -12.03 24.96 -8.38
N GLU A 9 -12.25 26.18 -7.88
CA GLU A 9 -11.87 26.62 -6.54
C GLU A 9 -12.94 26.17 -5.54
N ALA A 10 -12.52 25.53 -4.43
CA ALA A 10 -13.40 25.20 -3.30
C ALA A 10 -13.07 26.14 -2.13
N GLY A 11 -14.06 26.93 -1.71
CA GLY A 11 -14.00 27.84 -0.57
C GLY A 11 -13.95 27.16 0.81
N PRO A 12 -13.81 27.95 1.90
CA PRO A 12 -13.42 27.45 3.22
C PRO A 12 -14.62 26.94 4.03
N GLN A 13 -14.47 25.76 4.66
CA GLN A 13 -15.46 25.23 5.59
C GLN A 13 -15.03 25.50 7.05
N SER A 14 -16.00 26.04 7.78
CA SER A 14 -16.00 26.54 9.15
C SER A 14 -15.53 25.57 10.24
N GLY A 15 -14.80 26.09 11.24
CA GLY A 15 -14.45 25.39 12.48
C GLY A 15 -15.54 25.43 13.57
N ILE A 16 -15.40 24.57 14.58
CA ILE A 16 -16.25 24.52 15.78
C ILE A 16 -15.36 24.37 17.04
N GLN A 17 -15.68 25.14 18.07
CA GLN A 17 -14.96 25.34 19.35
C GLN A 17 -15.36 24.33 20.47
N PRO A 18 -14.61 24.27 21.60
CA PRO A 18 -14.67 23.17 22.57
C PRO A 18 -15.64 23.40 23.74
N GLY A 19 -16.08 22.31 24.37
CA GLY A 19 -16.58 22.31 25.75
C GLY A 19 -17.94 21.66 25.99
N ARG A 20 -17.94 20.39 26.41
CA ARG A 20 -18.85 19.85 27.44
C ARG A 20 -18.40 18.42 27.80
N GLY A 21 -17.85 18.25 29.00
CA GLY A 21 -17.53 16.94 29.57
C GLY A 21 -18.74 16.32 30.27
N CYS A 22 -18.71 14.99 30.45
CA CYS A 22 -19.49 14.29 31.47
C CYS A 22 -18.73 13.03 31.97
N SER A 23 -18.31 13.12 33.23
CA SER A 23 -18.22 12.09 34.27
C SER A 23 -18.04 10.59 33.93
N ALA A 24 -16.83 10.11 34.21
CA ALA A 24 -16.43 8.95 35.03
C ALA A 24 -17.26 7.64 35.04
N ILE A 25 -16.57 6.52 34.72
CA ILE A 25 -16.75 5.15 35.29
C ILE A 25 -15.34 4.51 35.48
N PRO A 26 -15.11 3.64 36.50
CA PRO A 26 -13.80 3.36 37.16
C PRO A 26 -12.87 2.31 36.50
N PRO A 27 -11.62 2.16 37.02
CA PRO A 27 -10.47 1.64 36.29
C PRO A 27 -10.13 0.19 36.64
N TRP A 28 -10.61 -0.81 35.89
CA TRP A 28 -9.94 -2.13 35.75
C TRP A 28 -10.64 -3.08 34.75
N ARG A 29 -11.33 -2.59 33.71
CA ARG A 29 -11.99 -3.46 32.72
C ARG A 29 -11.86 -2.97 31.28
N ASP A 30 -10.64 -2.60 30.88
CA ASP A 30 -10.36 -2.01 29.56
C ASP A 30 -9.39 -2.90 28.79
N ARG A 31 -9.93 -3.91 28.12
CA ARG A 31 -9.24 -4.64 27.06
C ARG A 31 -10.21 -4.73 25.89
N TRP A 32 -10.18 -3.68 25.06
CA TRP A 32 -10.97 -3.48 23.84
C TRP A 32 -12.46 -3.13 24.02
N THR A 33 -12.75 -1.85 24.25
CA THR A 33 -14.02 -1.26 23.79
C THR A 33 -13.76 -0.29 22.66
N PHE A 34 -13.23 -0.80 21.55
CA PHE A 34 -13.47 -0.14 20.27
C PHE A 34 -14.93 -0.40 19.94
N SER A 35 -15.79 0.61 20.08
CA SER A 35 -17.14 0.53 19.54
C SER A 35 -17.01 0.29 18.04
N LYS A 36 -17.35 -0.92 17.59
CA LYS A 36 -17.47 -1.25 16.17
C LYS A 36 -18.29 -0.14 15.49
N PRO A 37 -17.74 0.61 14.50
CA PRO A 37 -18.57 1.52 13.75
C PRO A 37 -19.58 0.69 12.97
N SER A 38 -20.86 0.94 13.27
CA SER A 38 -21.99 0.37 12.56
C SER A 38 -22.00 0.91 11.13
N LYS A 39 -21.85 0.00 10.15
CA LYS A 39 -22.14 0.20 8.72
C LYS A 39 -21.40 1.38 8.07
N PHE A 40 -20.28 1.10 7.42
CA PHE A 40 -19.90 1.84 6.22
C PHE A 40 -19.66 0.87 5.06
N HIS A 41 -20.14 1.31 3.90
CA HIS A 41 -20.24 0.61 2.64
C HIS A 41 -18.98 -0.19 2.26
N LEU A 42 -19.18 -1.46 1.91
CA LEU A 42 -18.29 -2.23 1.03
C LEU A 42 -18.16 -1.49 -0.31
N LYS A 43 -17.15 -0.62 -0.44
CA LYS A 43 -16.63 -0.19 -1.74
C LYS A 43 -15.11 -0.07 -1.65
N GLU A 44 -14.48 -0.89 -2.48
CA GLU A 44 -13.10 -0.80 -2.96
C GLU A 44 -12.01 -1.11 -1.92
N MET A 45 -11.67 -2.40 -1.90
CA MET A 45 -10.41 -2.94 -1.38
C MET A 45 -9.24 -2.19 -2.01
N ALA A 46 -8.65 -1.25 -1.26
CA ALA A 46 -7.42 -0.60 -1.64
C ALA A 46 -6.27 -1.63 -1.57
N MET A 47 -5.74 -1.95 -2.75
CA MET A 47 -4.59 -2.81 -2.99
C MET A 47 -3.39 -2.44 -2.10
N GLY A 48 -2.91 -3.39 -1.30
CA GLY A 48 -1.53 -3.41 -0.79
C GLY A 48 -1.19 -2.58 0.45
N MET A 49 -2.17 -2.00 1.14
CA MET A 49 -1.93 -1.33 2.43
C MET A 49 -2.20 -2.28 3.60
N MET A 50 -1.25 -2.37 4.53
CA MET A 50 -1.49 -2.93 5.85
C MET A 50 -2.52 -2.04 6.55
N THR A 51 -3.75 -2.51 6.73
CA THR A 51 -4.81 -1.73 7.40
C THR A 51 -4.66 -1.83 8.91
N CYS A 52 -5.13 -0.81 9.64
CA CYS A 52 -5.14 -0.86 11.11
C CYS A 52 -5.93 -2.07 11.63
N GLU A 53 -7.04 -2.41 10.96
CA GLU A 53 -7.86 -3.60 11.29
C GLU A 53 -7.05 -4.90 11.15
N ARG A 54 -6.29 -5.03 10.05
CA ARG A 54 -5.43 -6.19 9.83
C ARG A 54 -4.33 -6.32 10.87
N LEU A 55 -3.74 -5.20 11.31
CA LEU A 55 -2.77 -5.20 12.40
C LEU A 55 -3.39 -5.70 13.71
N PHE A 56 -4.61 -5.26 14.05
CA PHE A 56 -5.30 -5.73 15.25
C PHE A 56 -5.60 -7.24 15.21
N GLU A 57 -5.98 -7.79 14.05
CA GLU A 57 -6.12 -9.24 13.88
C GLU A 57 -4.81 -10.00 14.16
N ILE A 58 -3.68 -9.47 13.68
CA ILE A 58 -2.37 -10.09 13.90
C ILE A 58 -1.99 -10.03 15.39
N PHE A 59 -2.31 -8.93 16.09
CA PHE A 59 -2.13 -8.82 17.54
C PHE A 59 -3.03 -9.81 18.31
N ASP A 60 -4.29 -9.97 17.91
CA ASP A 60 -5.20 -10.93 18.54
C ASP A 60 -4.74 -12.38 18.33
N ALA A 61 -4.19 -12.70 17.16
CA ALA A 61 -3.60 -14.00 16.86
C ALA A 61 -2.32 -14.27 17.68
N HIS A 62 -1.59 -13.22 18.04
CA HIS A 62 -0.38 -13.26 18.86
C HIS A 62 -0.60 -12.60 20.22
N ALA A 63 -1.66 -13.00 20.92
CA ALA A 63 -2.04 -12.46 22.24
C ALA A 63 -0.96 -12.63 23.33
N ASP A 64 0.09 -13.41 23.06
CA ASP A 64 1.28 -13.58 23.91
C ASP A 64 2.31 -12.44 23.76
N LYS A 65 2.20 -11.61 22.71
CA LYS A 65 3.17 -10.56 22.39
C LYS A 65 2.49 -9.19 22.33
N ASP A 66 2.89 -8.33 23.25
CA ASP A 66 2.46 -6.93 23.28
C ASP A 66 3.13 -6.07 22.17
N VAL A 67 4.12 -6.63 21.46
CA VAL A 67 4.84 -5.97 20.35
C VAL A 67 5.03 -6.95 19.20
N LEU A 68 4.65 -6.53 17.99
CA LEU A 68 4.96 -7.25 16.76
C LEU A 68 6.26 -6.71 16.18
N GLU A 69 7.22 -7.60 15.93
CA GLU A 69 8.51 -7.26 15.34
C GLU A 69 8.72 -8.04 14.04
N TRP A 70 8.99 -7.33 12.95
CA TRP A 70 9.38 -7.90 11.67
C TRP A 70 10.85 -7.59 11.39
N VAL A 71 11.65 -8.64 11.24
CA VAL A 71 13.07 -8.55 10.89
C VAL A 71 13.25 -8.99 9.45
N GLY A 72 13.92 -8.19 8.65
CA GLY A 72 14.17 -8.53 7.26
C GLY A 72 15.06 -7.52 6.54
N HIS A 73 14.88 -7.40 5.23
CA HIS A 73 15.60 -6.45 4.39
C HIS A 73 14.62 -5.49 3.73
N CYS A 74 15.04 -4.25 3.54
CA CYS A 74 14.25 -3.25 2.85
C CYS A 74 14.05 -3.66 1.38
N HIS A 75 12.81 -3.56 0.90
CA HIS A 75 12.43 -3.86 -0.48
C HIS A 75 13.23 -3.04 -1.51
N ASP A 76 13.50 -1.76 -1.22
CA ASP A 76 14.09 -0.85 -2.20
C ASP A 76 15.63 -0.81 -2.11
N CYS A 77 16.20 -0.71 -0.91
CA CYS A 77 17.66 -0.57 -0.72
C CYS A 77 18.38 -1.85 -0.29
N ARG A 78 17.64 -2.91 0.09
CA ARG A 78 18.16 -4.19 0.61
C ARG A 78 18.95 -4.08 1.91
N THR A 79 18.95 -2.93 2.58
CA THR A 79 19.52 -2.78 3.92
C THR A 79 18.72 -3.61 4.92
N PRO A 80 19.35 -4.29 5.89
CA PRO A 80 18.62 -4.95 6.97
C PRO A 80 17.82 -3.94 7.78
N VAL A 81 16.56 -4.26 8.04
CA VAL A 81 15.60 -3.40 8.75
C VAL A 81 14.83 -4.22 9.76
N THR A 82 14.55 -3.60 10.90
CA THR A 82 13.67 -4.14 11.93
C THR A 82 12.55 -3.15 12.13
N ILE A 83 11.31 -3.59 11.88
CA ILE A 83 10.11 -2.77 12.00
C ILE A 83 9.28 -3.30 13.16
N ARG A 84 8.83 -2.39 14.03
CA ARG A 84 8.06 -2.73 15.23
C ARG A 84 6.70 -2.06 15.19
N ALA A 85 5.64 -2.82 15.41
CA ALA A 85 4.32 -2.27 15.70
C ALA A 85 4.05 -2.35 17.20
N ILE A 86 3.72 -1.20 17.79
CA ILE A 86 3.44 -1.02 19.21
C ILE A 86 1.99 -0.54 19.33
N PRO A 87 1.10 -1.30 20.00
CA PRO A 87 -0.26 -0.85 20.23
C PRO A 87 -0.27 0.29 21.27
N GLN A 88 -0.90 1.41 20.93
CA GLN A 88 -1.09 2.57 21.79
C GLN A 88 -2.60 2.86 21.96
N THR A 89 -2.93 3.79 22.86
CA THR A 89 -4.32 4.14 23.18
C THR A 89 -5.06 4.83 22.03
N ASP A 90 -4.32 5.44 21.11
CA ASP A 90 -4.80 6.20 19.95
C ASP A 90 -4.67 5.43 18.62
N GLY A 91 -4.05 4.25 18.61
CA GLY A 91 -3.87 3.43 17.41
C GLY A 91 -2.67 2.48 17.51
N VAL A 92 -2.12 2.08 16.37
CA VAL A 92 -0.90 1.27 16.29
C VAL A 92 0.23 2.17 15.80
N HIS A 93 1.28 2.32 16.61
CA HIS A 93 2.49 3.06 16.23
C HIS A 93 3.47 2.13 15.54
N ILE A 94 4.02 2.53 14.40
CA ILE A 94 4.99 1.75 13.62
C ILE A 94 6.34 2.46 13.68
N GLU A 95 7.37 1.77 14.17
CA GLU A 95 8.75 2.28 14.27
C GLU A 95 9.68 1.54 13.29
N GLY A 96 10.63 2.26 12.69
CA GLY A 96 11.69 1.70 11.84
C GLY A 96 11.33 1.58 10.36
N GLY A 97 10.16 2.08 9.94
CA GLY A 97 9.76 2.16 8.54
C GLY A 97 8.28 1.85 8.28
N GLY A 98 8.04 1.20 7.14
CA GLY A 98 6.71 0.76 6.72
C GLY A 98 6.64 -0.74 6.46
N VAL A 99 5.53 -1.36 6.89
CA VAL A 99 5.19 -2.77 6.61
C VAL A 99 4.05 -2.83 5.60
N TYR A 100 4.17 -3.70 4.61
CA TYR A 100 3.16 -3.93 3.58
C TYR A 100 2.83 -5.41 3.48
N GLU A 101 1.55 -5.75 3.34
CA GLU A 101 1.05 -7.11 3.14
C GLU A 101 0.16 -7.12 1.88
N PRO A 102 0.73 -7.20 0.66
CA PRO A 102 -0.07 -7.27 -0.57
C PRO A 102 -0.78 -8.61 -0.75
N GLU A 103 -0.26 -9.68 -0.15
CA GLU A 103 -0.83 -11.02 -0.13
C GLU A 103 -0.77 -11.53 1.33
N PRO A 104 -1.76 -12.32 1.79
CA PRO A 104 -1.75 -12.85 3.16
C PRO A 104 -0.44 -13.58 3.47
N ASP A 105 0.12 -13.31 4.65
CA ASP A 105 1.36 -13.91 5.16
C ASP A 105 2.64 -13.55 4.37
N ARG A 106 2.56 -12.58 3.43
CA ARG A 106 3.72 -12.10 2.67
C ARG A 106 4.00 -10.64 2.99
N PHE A 107 4.94 -10.41 3.91
CA PHE A 107 5.32 -9.08 4.36
C PHE A 107 6.49 -8.50 3.57
N TYR A 108 6.36 -7.24 3.14
CA TYR A 108 7.44 -6.43 2.59
C TYR A 108 7.76 -5.28 3.54
N LEU A 109 9.05 -5.06 3.77
CA LEU A 109 9.53 -4.04 4.69
C LEU A 109 10.20 -2.91 3.89
N LYS A 110 9.98 -1.66 4.29
CA LYS A 110 10.74 -0.50 3.81
C LYS A 110 11.34 0.24 5.00
N CYS A 111 12.60 0.68 4.90
CA CYS A 111 13.17 1.59 5.90
C CYS A 111 12.55 2.99 5.82
N ASP A 112 12.64 3.77 6.90
CA ASP A 112 12.17 5.16 6.95
C ASP A 112 12.69 6.01 5.79
N ALA A 113 13.99 5.90 5.47
CA ALA A 113 14.60 6.67 4.40
C ALA A 113 14.03 6.35 3.01
N CYS A 114 13.67 5.09 2.74
CA CYS A 114 13.03 4.69 1.48
C CYS A 114 11.54 5.04 1.49
N PHE A 115 10.86 4.88 2.62
CA PHE A 115 9.47 5.23 2.80
C PHE A 115 9.20 6.72 2.56
N HIS A 116 10.05 7.61 3.08
CA HIS A 116 9.93 9.05 2.85
C HIS A 116 10.25 9.47 1.40
N LYS A 117 11.06 8.70 0.68
CA LYS A 117 11.32 8.95 -0.75
C LYS A 117 10.15 8.53 -1.62
N ASP A 118 9.63 7.33 -1.37
CA ASP A 118 8.47 6.79 -2.07
C ASP A 118 7.70 5.81 -1.16
N PRO A 119 6.53 6.21 -0.63
CA PRO A 119 5.73 5.37 0.25
C PRO A 119 4.97 4.26 -0.50
N SER A 120 5.04 4.21 -1.84
CA SER A 120 4.35 3.18 -2.62
C SER A 120 5.20 1.91 -2.77
N LEU A 121 4.58 0.74 -2.59
CA LEU A 121 5.24 -0.54 -2.88
C LEU A 121 5.13 -0.84 -4.39
N LYS A 122 6.24 -0.71 -5.11
CA LYS A 122 6.34 -0.99 -6.55
C LYS A 122 7.05 -2.31 -6.79
N ASN A 123 6.77 -2.99 -7.91
CA ASN A 123 7.46 -4.22 -8.33
C ASN A 123 7.36 -5.42 -7.35
N TYR A 124 6.35 -5.46 -6.48
CA TYR A 124 6.12 -6.59 -5.56
C TYR A 124 5.52 -7.81 -6.27
N GLN A 125 4.83 -7.58 -7.40
CA GLN A 125 4.29 -8.60 -8.28
C GLN A 125 4.92 -8.48 -9.66
N PRO A 126 5.21 -9.61 -10.33
CA PRO A 126 5.71 -9.59 -11.70
C PRO A 126 4.64 -9.04 -12.64
N CYS A 127 4.98 -8.00 -13.41
CA CYS A 127 4.09 -7.48 -14.44
C CYS A 127 4.20 -8.35 -15.70
N GLU A 128 3.09 -8.92 -16.16
CA GLU A 128 3.05 -9.65 -17.43
C GLU A 128 2.94 -8.67 -18.60
N VAL A 129 3.90 -8.73 -19.53
CA VAL A 129 3.93 -7.86 -20.71
C VAL A 129 3.25 -8.59 -21.88
N TYR A 130 2.29 -7.93 -22.50
CA TYR A 130 1.55 -8.45 -23.65
C TYR A 130 1.94 -7.74 -24.94
N SER A 131 1.98 -8.51 -26.02
CA SER A 131 2.14 -8.02 -27.38
C SER A 131 0.83 -8.17 -28.14
N ARG A 132 0.48 -7.18 -28.95
CA ARG A 132 -0.66 -7.25 -29.87
C ARG A 132 -0.16 -7.57 -31.28
N VAL A 133 -0.40 -8.78 -31.75
CA VAL A 133 -0.03 -9.23 -33.10
C VAL A 133 -1.32 -9.61 -33.84
N VAL A 134 -1.58 -8.99 -34.99
CA VAL A 134 -2.77 -9.25 -35.85
C VAL A 134 -4.13 -9.26 -35.13
N GLY A 135 -4.26 -8.50 -34.04
CA GLY A 135 -5.53 -8.27 -33.35
C GLY A 135 -5.76 -9.04 -32.04
N TYR A 136 -4.94 -10.05 -31.71
CA TYR A 136 -5.01 -10.73 -30.41
C TYR A 136 -3.83 -10.38 -29.49
N LEU A 137 -4.05 -10.51 -28.18
CA LEU A 137 -3.03 -10.30 -27.16
C LEU A 137 -2.32 -11.63 -26.86
N ARG A 138 -0.98 -11.61 -26.86
CA ARG A 138 -0.14 -12.75 -26.49
C ARG A 138 0.93 -12.32 -25.48
N PRO A 139 1.13 -13.06 -24.37
CA PRO A 139 2.23 -12.80 -23.45
C PRO A 139 3.58 -12.86 -24.14
N VAL A 140 4.43 -11.86 -23.91
CA VAL A 140 5.79 -11.81 -24.47
C VAL A 140 6.64 -12.97 -23.93
N ALA A 141 6.39 -13.38 -22.69
CA ALA A 141 7.04 -14.55 -22.09
C ALA A 141 6.79 -15.87 -22.84
N GLN A 142 5.76 -15.94 -23.69
CA GLN A 142 5.40 -17.12 -24.48
C GLN A 142 5.84 -17.02 -25.95
N TRP A 143 6.74 -16.11 -26.29
CA TRP A 143 7.29 -16.01 -27.65
C TRP A 143 8.24 -17.17 -27.94
N ASN A 144 8.03 -17.84 -29.08
CA ASN A 144 9.00 -18.78 -29.61
C ASN A 144 10.24 -18.06 -30.15
N ASP A 145 11.33 -18.80 -30.37
CA ASP A 145 12.61 -18.24 -30.80
C ASP A 145 12.49 -17.44 -32.11
N ALA A 146 11.71 -17.94 -33.07
CA ALA A 146 11.47 -17.25 -34.33
C ALA A 146 10.80 -15.88 -34.14
N LYS A 147 9.85 -15.75 -33.19
CA LYS A 147 9.20 -14.46 -32.93
C LYS A 147 10.13 -13.49 -32.20
N GLN A 148 10.98 -14.01 -31.33
CA GLN A 148 12.01 -13.19 -30.67
C GLN A 148 13.00 -12.64 -31.69
N GLU A 149 13.44 -13.45 -32.66
CA GLU A 149 14.33 -12.99 -33.74
C GLU A 149 13.63 -11.99 -34.66
N GLU A 150 12.41 -12.29 -35.11
CA GLU A 150 11.59 -11.36 -35.90
C GLU A 150 11.44 -10.00 -35.19
N PHE A 151 11.31 -9.98 -33.85
CA PHE A 151 11.23 -8.74 -33.08
C PHE A 151 12.56 -7.98 -33.02
N ARG A 152 13.71 -8.67 -32.92
CA ARG A 152 15.05 -8.05 -32.92
C ARG A 152 15.34 -7.34 -34.24
N ASP A 153 14.87 -7.89 -35.35
CA ASP A 153 15.05 -7.30 -36.68
C ASP A 153 14.18 -6.07 -36.93
N ARG A 154 13.20 -5.78 -36.06
CA ARG A 154 12.31 -4.63 -36.23
C ARG A 154 13.07 -3.32 -36.04
N LYS A 155 12.99 -2.47 -37.06
CA LYS A 155 13.47 -1.09 -36.99
C LYS A 155 12.32 -0.17 -36.61
N VAL A 156 12.57 0.71 -35.65
CA VAL A 156 11.63 1.78 -35.32
C VAL A 156 11.61 2.81 -36.46
N PHE A 157 10.46 3.43 -36.68
CA PHE A 157 10.37 4.54 -37.63
C PHE A 157 11.23 5.70 -37.11
N ASP A 158 12.22 6.09 -37.91
CA ASP A 158 13.07 7.25 -37.64
C ASP A 158 12.46 8.47 -38.34
N SER A 159 12.00 9.44 -37.54
CA SER A 159 11.37 10.66 -38.03
C SER A 159 12.32 11.60 -38.79
N SER A 160 13.64 11.38 -38.69
CA SER A 160 14.65 12.15 -39.42
C SER A 160 14.82 11.71 -40.88
N LEU A 161 14.32 10.52 -41.26
CA LEU A 161 14.39 9.97 -42.62
C LEU A 161 13.25 10.47 -43.54
N ARG A 162 12.79 11.71 -43.31
CA ARG A 162 11.63 12.28 -43.99
C ARG A 162 11.99 13.13 -45.22
#